data_AF-A0A402ACI0-F1
#
_entry.id   AF-A0A402ACI0-F1
#
_cell.length_a   1.000
_cell.length_b   1.000
_cell.length_c   1.000
_cell.angle_alpha   90.00
_cell.angle_beta   90.00
_cell.angle_gamma   90.00
#
_symmetry.space_group_name_H-M   'P 1'
#
loop_
_entity.id
_entity.type
_entity.pdbx_description
1 polymer ?
#
loop_
_entity_poly.entity_id
_entity_poly.type
_entity_poly.pdbx_seq_one_letter_code
_entity_poly.pdbx_strand_id
1 'polypeptide(L)'
;MVLSREDVRDRLKSEETANWLELSLAAIENELPAPLRSPAYALLNRDEHGKELKQIYDATEWPRQLKEREKQMAILADLSSKERYAIFVAVVPRLATHLEAAWQLFEQLPYQFLAHRRAFRAPAQTRAYREKRLVWLRNIILQLAPYREKELAWFAAWVAYLAPYNTQPFGILFAATIDAGGSEGEEIFQLLLACARGEHEIGRMGRHVTTGLLVADRQDGWTLVEHLLLAAQREEGLRQVILETVDEAHPQAFRRMLKLILEHNLLRFSAIVRAVDVWLGFDRDVSDADDLRRALSARC
;
A
#
# COMPACT_ATOMS: atom_id res chain seq x y z
N MET A 1 18.87 -17.26 9.58
CA MET A 1 18.96 -18.20 8.43
C MET A 1 18.56 -17.43 7.18
N VAL A 2 19.40 -17.36 6.15
CA VAL A 2 19.02 -16.72 4.87
C VAL A 2 18.33 -17.78 4.03
N LEU A 3 17.01 -17.67 3.86
CA LEU A 3 16.25 -18.58 3.01
C LEU A 3 16.69 -18.40 1.55
N SER A 4 16.91 -19.50 0.82
CA SER A 4 17.18 -19.40 -0.61
C SER A 4 15.92 -18.94 -1.36
N ARG A 5 16.09 -18.41 -2.58
CA ARG A 5 14.94 -18.00 -3.42
C ARG A 5 14.00 -19.16 -3.74
N GLU A 6 14.55 -20.36 -3.87
CA GLU A 6 13.78 -21.58 -4.15
C GLU A 6 12.98 -22.00 -2.91
N ASP A 7 13.61 -22.04 -1.73
CA ASP A 7 12.92 -22.35 -0.47
C ASP A 7 11.77 -21.39 -0.18
N VAL A 8 11.99 -20.08 -0.42
CA VAL A 8 10.96 -19.06 -0.25
C VAL A 8 9.78 -19.30 -1.19
N ARG A 9 10.06 -19.61 -2.46
CA ARG A 9 9.02 -19.86 -3.46
C ARG A 9 8.20 -21.09 -3.11
N ASP A 10 8.85 -22.19 -2.76
CA ASP A 10 8.18 -23.45 -2.45
C ASP A 10 7.35 -23.32 -1.17
N ARG A 11 7.89 -22.63 -0.15
CA ARG A 11 7.15 -22.33 1.07
C ARG A 11 5.93 -21.45 0.78
N LEU A 12 6.09 -20.33 0.07
CA LEU A 12 4.96 -19.47 -0.29
C LEU A 12 3.90 -20.22 -1.08
N LYS A 13 4.29 -21.11 -2.00
CA LYS A 13 3.34 -21.92 -2.76
C LYS A 13 2.60 -22.93 -1.89
N SER A 14 3.28 -23.53 -0.90
CA SER A 14 2.65 -24.47 0.05
C SER A 14 1.67 -23.78 1.02
N GLU A 15 1.81 -22.48 1.21
CA GLU A 15 0.98 -21.67 2.10
C GLU A 15 -0.26 -21.10 1.39
N GLU A 16 -0.36 -21.22 0.06
CA GLU A 16 -1.54 -20.84 -0.71
C GLU A 16 -2.74 -21.71 -0.30
N THR A 17 -3.92 -21.09 -0.26
CA THR A 17 -5.17 -21.79 -0.04
C THR A 17 -5.50 -22.63 -1.28
N ALA A 18 -5.65 -23.95 -1.09
CA ALA A 18 -6.02 -24.84 -2.19
C ALA A 18 -7.36 -24.41 -2.81
N ASN A 19 -7.39 -24.29 -4.15
CA ASN A 19 -8.57 -23.85 -4.92
C ASN A 19 -9.14 -22.51 -4.44
N TRP A 20 -8.29 -21.58 -3.99
CA TRP A 20 -8.70 -20.29 -3.45
C TRP A 20 -9.63 -19.51 -4.38
N LEU A 21 -9.42 -19.62 -5.69
CA LEU A 21 -10.18 -18.90 -6.69
C LEU A 21 -11.60 -19.47 -6.76
N GLU A 22 -11.74 -20.80 -6.88
CA GLU A 22 -13.02 -21.49 -6.89
C GLU A 22 -13.81 -21.20 -5.61
N LEU A 23 -13.14 -21.20 -4.45
CA LEU A 23 -13.75 -20.82 -3.17
C LEU A 23 -14.27 -19.39 -3.18
N SER A 24 -13.47 -18.44 -3.69
CA SER A 24 -13.87 -17.04 -3.77
C SER A 24 -15.03 -16.82 -4.74
N LEU A 25 -15.02 -17.46 -5.91
CA LEU A 25 -16.11 -17.38 -6.89
C LEU A 25 -17.40 -18.02 -6.38
N ALA A 26 -17.30 -19.16 -5.68
CA ALA A 26 -18.44 -19.79 -5.05
C ALA A 26 -19.04 -18.91 -3.94
N ALA A 27 -18.21 -18.27 -3.12
CA ALA A 27 -18.69 -17.33 -2.09
C ALA A 27 -19.39 -16.12 -2.74
N ILE A 28 -18.82 -15.55 -3.80
CA ILE A 28 -19.46 -14.45 -4.54
C ILE A 28 -20.83 -14.87 -5.08
N GLU A 29 -20.93 -16.04 -5.70
CA GLU A 29 -22.18 -16.50 -6.32
C GLU A 29 -23.26 -16.85 -5.29
N ASN A 30 -22.87 -17.52 -4.19
CA ASN A 30 -23.81 -18.08 -3.24
C ASN A 30 -24.17 -17.13 -2.09
N GLU A 31 -23.27 -16.22 -1.70
CA GLU A 31 -23.42 -15.40 -0.49
C GLU A 31 -23.73 -13.92 -0.81
N LEU A 32 -23.32 -13.41 -1.98
CA LEU A 32 -23.56 -12.01 -2.33
C LEU A 32 -24.90 -11.79 -3.05
N PRO A 33 -25.63 -10.71 -2.70
CA PRO A 33 -26.73 -10.20 -3.50
C PRO A 33 -26.31 -9.90 -4.93
N ALA A 34 -27.19 -10.11 -5.91
CA ALA A 34 -26.90 -9.95 -7.33
C ALA A 34 -26.19 -8.63 -7.71
N PRO A 35 -26.55 -7.45 -7.16
CA PRO A 35 -25.86 -6.19 -7.49
C PRO A 35 -24.39 -6.13 -7.09
N LEU A 36 -23.94 -6.96 -6.14
CA LEU A 36 -22.57 -6.94 -5.61
C LEU A 36 -21.64 -7.94 -6.33
N ARG A 37 -22.20 -8.87 -7.11
CA ARG A 37 -21.43 -9.97 -7.71
C ARG A 37 -20.46 -9.48 -8.78
N SER A 38 -20.91 -8.70 -9.74
CA SER A 38 -20.06 -8.21 -10.83
C SER A 38 -18.92 -7.29 -10.34
N PRO A 39 -19.15 -6.35 -9.38
CA PRO A 39 -18.06 -5.65 -8.71
C PRO A 39 -17.06 -6.57 -8.00
N ALA A 40 -17.53 -7.63 -7.32
CA ALA A 40 -16.66 -8.60 -6.66
C ALA A 40 -15.83 -9.41 -7.67
N TYR A 41 -16.44 -9.89 -8.75
CA TYR A 41 -15.73 -10.59 -9.83
C TYR A 41 -14.65 -9.72 -10.48
N ALA A 42 -14.90 -8.42 -10.65
CA ALA A 42 -13.94 -7.48 -11.23
C ALA A 42 -12.64 -7.38 -10.41
N LEU A 43 -12.69 -7.54 -9.08
CA LEU A 43 -11.50 -7.58 -8.22
C LEU A 43 -10.59 -8.77 -8.53
N LEU A 44 -11.15 -9.88 -9.01
CA LEU A 44 -10.45 -11.13 -9.33
C LEU A 44 -10.08 -11.26 -10.81
N ASN A 45 -10.15 -10.17 -11.58
CA ASN A 45 -9.99 -10.20 -13.05
C ASN A 45 -10.94 -11.21 -13.71
N ARG A 46 -12.21 -11.15 -13.33
CA ARG A 46 -13.28 -11.92 -13.95
C ARG A 46 -14.31 -11.00 -14.59
N ASP A 47 -15.04 -11.53 -15.57
CA ASP A 47 -16.19 -10.86 -16.16
C ASP A 47 -17.40 -10.90 -15.21
N GLU A 48 -18.52 -10.34 -15.65
CA GLU A 48 -19.76 -10.28 -14.87
C GLU A 48 -20.37 -11.66 -14.53
N HIS A 49 -19.86 -12.73 -15.14
CA HIS A 49 -20.26 -14.12 -14.93
C HIS A 49 -19.18 -14.95 -14.20
N GLY A 50 -18.14 -14.30 -13.67
CA GLY A 50 -17.06 -14.99 -12.97
C GLY A 50 -16.06 -15.71 -13.88
N LYS A 51 -16.10 -15.49 -15.20
CA LYS A 51 -15.17 -16.13 -16.16
C LYS A 51 -13.90 -15.32 -16.32
N GLU A 52 -12.81 -16.01 -16.67
CA GLU A 52 -11.53 -15.38 -16.95
C GLU A 52 -11.62 -14.40 -18.12
N LEU A 53 -11.04 -13.21 -17.93
CA LEU A 53 -10.90 -12.24 -19.02
C LEU A 53 -9.89 -12.77 -20.05
N LYS A 54 -10.23 -12.67 -21.33
CA LYS A 54 -9.36 -13.09 -22.43
C LYS A 54 -8.10 -12.22 -22.46
N GLN A 55 -6.96 -12.83 -22.76
CA GLN A 55 -5.65 -12.18 -22.72
C GLN A 55 -5.46 -11.11 -23.82
N ILE A 56 -4.43 -10.29 -23.62
CA ILE A 56 -4.03 -9.09 -24.40
C ILE A 56 -3.96 -9.32 -25.92
N TYR A 57 -3.82 -10.56 -26.39
CA TYR A 57 -3.69 -10.89 -27.82
C TYR A 57 -4.99 -10.79 -28.62
N ASP A 58 -6.16 -10.67 -27.98
CA ASP A 58 -7.43 -10.39 -28.66
C ASP A 58 -7.68 -8.88 -28.70
N ALA A 59 -7.29 -8.24 -29.80
CA ALA A 59 -7.33 -6.78 -29.98
C ALA A 59 -8.74 -6.16 -29.90
N THR A 60 -9.80 -6.98 -29.98
CA THR A 60 -11.20 -6.53 -29.92
C THR A 60 -11.84 -6.80 -28.57
N GLU A 61 -11.64 -7.98 -28.00
CA GLU A 61 -12.25 -8.35 -26.72
C GLU A 61 -11.53 -7.72 -25.53
N TRP A 62 -10.20 -7.59 -25.59
CA TRP A 62 -9.43 -7.07 -24.45
C TRP A 62 -9.84 -5.64 -24.05
N PRO A 63 -9.93 -4.65 -24.97
CA PRO A 63 -10.37 -3.31 -24.59
C PRO A 63 -11.80 -3.27 -24.06
N ARG A 64 -12.69 -4.11 -24.61
CA ARG A 64 -14.09 -4.21 -24.19
C ARG A 64 -14.21 -4.74 -22.76
N GLN A 65 -13.50 -5.82 -22.47
CA GLN A 65 -13.46 -6.46 -21.16
C GLN A 65 -12.80 -5.56 -20.10
N LEU A 66 -11.74 -4.83 -20.49
CA LEU A 66 -11.09 -3.84 -19.63
C LEU A 66 -12.06 -2.73 -19.24
N LYS A 67 -12.79 -2.18 -20.21
CA LYS A 67 -13.79 -1.13 -19.99
C LYS A 67 -14.94 -1.59 -19.09
N GLU A 68 -15.41 -2.83 -19.27
CA GLU A 68 -16.45 -3.38 -18.40
C GLU A 68 -15.91 -3.57 -16.97
N ARG A 69 -14.70 -4.10 -16.81
CA ARG A 69 -14.07 -4.20 -15.48
C ARG A 69 -13.94 -2.83 -14.81
N GLU A 70 -13.50 -1.80 -15.54
CA GLU A 70 -13.39 -0.43 -15.01
C GLU A 70 -14.75 0.13 -14.57
N LYS A 71 -15.81 -0.14 -15.32
CA LYS A 71 -17.18 0.21 -14.94
C LYS A 71 -17.60 -0.49 -13.65
N GLN A 72 -17.30 -1.79 -13.49
CA GLN A 72 -17.60 -2.52 -12.25
C GLN A 72 -16.78 -2.02 -11.05
N MET A 73 -15.50 -1.68 -11.27
CA MET A 73 -14.67 -1.02 -10.26
C MET A 73 -15.20 0.36 -9.88
N ALA A 74 -15.76 1.11 -10.84
CA ALA A 74 -16.41 2.38 -10.55
C ALA A 74 -17.63 2.17 -9.64
N ILE A 75 -18.49 1.18 -9.92
CA ILE A 75 -19.62 0.84 -9.04
C ILE A 75 -19.14 0.53 -7.63
N LEU A 76 -18.07 -0.26 -7.48
CA LEU A 76 -17.49 -0.59 -6.18
C LEU A 76 -17.13 0.66 -5.34
N ALA A 77 -16.62 1.71 -5.98
CA ALA A 77 -16.26 2.95 -5.29
C ALA A 77 -17.46 3.67 -4.65
N ASP A 78 -18.65 3.49 -5.22
CA ASP A 78 -19.87 4.19 -4.79
C ASP A 78 -20.72 3.33 -3.84
N LEU A 79 -20.33 2.07 -3.58
CA LEU A 79 -21.00 1.19 -2.61
C LEU A 79 -20.94 1.75 -1.18
N SER A 80 -21.87 1.33 -0.33
CA SER A 80 -21.78 1.58 1.12
C SER A 80 -20.68 0.74 1.78
N SER A 81 -20.26 1.13 2.99
CA SER A 81 -19.32 0.32 3.79
C SER A 81 -19.82 -1.10 4.03
N LYS A 82 -21.12 -1.28 4.25
CA LYS A 82 -21.71 -2.61 4.48
C LYS A 82 -21.62 -3.50 3.23
N GLU A 83 -21.88 -2.92 2.06
CA GLU A 83 -21.82 -3.65 0.79
C GLU A 83 -20.38 -4.02 0.41
N ARG A 84 -19.43 -3.08 0.56
CA ARG A 84 -18.00 -3.39 0.35
C ARG A 84 -17.50 -4.45 1.31
N TYR A 85 -17.86 -4.34 2.59
CA TYR A 85 -17.49 -5.33 3.60
C TYR A 85 -17.98 -6.72 3.22
N ALA A 86 -19.22 -6.86 2.74
CA ALA A 86 -19.74 -8.14 2.26
C ALA A 86 -18.89 -8.72 1.11
N ILE A 87 -18.51 -7.87 0.14
CA ILE A 87 -17.58 -8.27 -0.95
C ILE A 87 -16.24 -8.74 -0.38
N PHE A 88 -15.66 -8.02 0.57
CA PHE A 88 -14.38 -8.39 1.17
C PHE A 88 -14.47 -9.71 1.95
N VAL A 89 -15.58 -9.96 2.64
CA VAL A 89 -15.83 -11.24 3.31
C VAL A 89 -15.84 -12.41 2.32
N ALA A 90 -16.50 -12.26 1.16
CA ALA A 90 -16.55 -13.31 0.15
C ALA A 90 -15.16 -13.65 -0.42
N VAL A 91 -14.34 -12.62 -0.68
CA VAL A 91 -13.05 -12.79 -1.37
C VAL A 91 -11.91 -13.13 -0.40
N VAL A 92 -11.79 -12.39 0.71
CA VAL A 92 -10.68 -12.48 1.67
C VAL A 92 -11.22 -12.40 3.11
N PRO A 93 -11.96 -13.43 3.60
CA PRO A 93 -12.78 -13.35 4.80
C PRO A 93 -12.03 -12.86 6.04
N ARG A 94 -10.81 -13.35 6.27
CA ARG A 94 -10.02 -13.00 7.45
C ARG A 94 -9.56 -11.55 7.49
N LEU A 95 -9.48 -10.89 6.34
CA LEU A 95 -8.93 -9.53 6.20
C LEU A 95 -9.99 -8.50 5.80
N ALA A 96 -11.28 -8.86 5.82
CA ALA A 96 -12.36 -7.99 5.39
C ALA A 96 -12.44 -6.68 6.19
N THR A 97 -12.26 -6.77 7.50
CA THR A 97 -12.23 -5.60 8.40
C THR A 97 -11.04 -4.69 8.09
N HIS A 98 -9.85 -5.27 7.90
CA HIS A 98 -8.63 -4.52 7.59
C HIS A 98 -8.74 -3.83 6.23
N LEU A 99 -9.32 -4.50 5.23
CA LEU A 99 -9.55 -3.94 3.90
C LEU A 99 -10.50 -2.75 3.94
N GLU A 100 -11.58 -2.81 4.72
CA GLU A 100 -12.49 -1.67 4.88
C GLU A 100 -11.83 -0.54 5.67
N ALA A 101 -11.06 -0.82 6.71
CA ALA A 101 -10.31 0.21 7.43
C ALA A 101 -9.32 0.93 6.50
N ALA A 102 -8.55 0.17 5.71
CA ALA A 102 -7.62 0.72 4.74
C ALA A 102 -8.32 1.47 3.60
N TRP A 103 -9.50 1.02 3.17
CA TRP A 103 -10.33 1.76 2.21
C TRP A 103 -10.67 3.17 2.72
N GLN A 104 -11.05 3.30 3.99
CA GLN A 104 -11.36 4.61 4.59
C GLN A 104 -10.11 5.49 4.72
N LEU A 105 -8.96 4.90 5.07
CA LEU A 105 -7.69 5.62 5.23
C LEU A 105 -7.28 6.43 3.98
N PHE A 106 -7.66 5.99 2.77
CA PHE A 106 -7.35 6.70 1.52
C PHE A 106 -7.85 8.14 1.46
N GLU A 107 -8.86 8.52 2.25
CA GLU A 107 -9.29 9.92 2.34
C GLU A 107 -8.18 10.84 2.88
N GLN A 108 -7.30 10.29 3.71
CA GLN A 108 -6.23 11.02 4.39
C GLN A 108 -4.89 10.94 3.64
N LEU A 109 -4.79 10.05 2.65
CA LEU A 109 -3.59 9.86 1.84
C LEU A 109 -3.51 10.88 0.69
N PRO A 110 -2.30 11.13 0.14
CA PRO A 110 -2.20 11.92 -1.07
C PRO A 110 -2.96 11.29 -2.24
N TYR A 111 -3.65 12.11 -3.02
CA TYR A 111 -4.48 11.61 -4.12
C TYR A 111 -3.65 11.29 -5.38
N GLN A 112 -2.49 11.92 -5.55
CA GLN A 112 -1.60 11.63 -6.68
C GLN A 112 -0.81 10.34 -6.47
N PHE A 113 -0.53 9.65 -7.57
CA PHE A 113 0.16 8.36 -7.61
C PHE A 113 0.91 8.18 -8.95
N LEU A 114 1.70 7.10 -9.08
CA LEU A 114 2.55 6.80 -10.25
C LEU A 114 3.64 7.85 -10.53
N ALA A 115 3.84 8.27 -11.78
CA ALA A 115 4.91 9.17 -12.18
C ALA A 115 4.73 10.62 -11.68
N HIS A 116 3.52 10.99 -11.29
CA HIS A 116 3.17 12.36 -10.87
C HIS A 116 2.92 12.45 -9.35
N ARG A 117 3.60 11.64 -8.55
CA ARG A 117 3.45 11.64 -7.08
C ARG A 117 3.76 13.02 -6.49
N ARG A 118 2.88 13.48 -5.60
CA ARG A 118 3.04 14.67 -4.76
C ARG A 118 2.39 14.37 -3.41
N ALA A 119 2.81 15.08 -2.37
CA ALA A 119 2.22 14.98 -1.03
C ALA A 119 0.88 15.74 -0.88
N PHE A 120 0.14 15.96 -1.97
CA PHE A 120 -1.10 16.74 -1.98
C PHE A 120 -2.31 15.89 -1.60
N ARG A 121 -3.13 16.43 -0.70
CA ARG A 121 -4.33 15.78 -0.16
C ARG A 121 -5.57 16.61 -0.50
N ALA A 122 -6.70 15.93 -0.65
CA ALA A 122 -7.98 16.56 -0.91
C ALA A 122 -9.10 15.76 -0.21
N PRO A 123 -9.11 15.71 1.14
CA PRO A 123 -10.01 14.84 1.91
C PRO A 123 -11.49 15.10 1.58
N ALA A 124 -11.86 16.37 1.40
CA ALA A 124 -13.21 16.78 1.02
C ALA A 124 -13.59 16.50 -0.46
N GLN A 125 -12.68 15.92 -1.26
CA GLN A 125 -12.91 15.62 -2.68
C GLN A 125 -12.74 14.13 -2.96
N THR A 126 -13.78 13.34 -2.68
CA THR A 126 -13.76 11.88 -2.90
C THR A 126 -13.32 11.47 -4.31
N ARG A 127 -13.67 12.26 -5.32
CA ARG A 127 -13.26 12.01 -6.71
C ARG A 127 -11.74 12.07 -6.90
N ALA A 128 -11.03 12.87 -6.11
CA ALA A 128 -9.58 13.07 -6.27
C ALA A 128 -8.79 11.78 -6.00
N TYR A 129 -9.13 11.05 -4.94
CA TYR A 129 -8.42 9.82 -4.55
C TYR A 129 -9.11 8.52 -5.03
N ARG A 130 -10.25 8.62 -5.73
CA ARG A 130 -11.05 7.47 -6.19
C ARG A 130 -10.23 6.47 -7.00
N GLU A 131 -9.49 6.97 -7.99
CA GLU A 131 -8.71 6.13 -8.88
C GLU A 131 -7.59 5.39 -8.13
N LYS A 132 -6.78 6.13 -7.35
CA LYS A 132 -5.71 5.58 -6.52
C LYS A 132 -6.22 4.49 -5.58
N ARG A 133 -7.37 4.73 -4.93
CA ARG A 133 -8.02 3.80 -4.01
C ARG A 133 -8.45 2.50 -4.71
N LEU A 134 -9.07 2.59 -5.89
CA LEU A 134 -9.48 1.42 -6.67
C LEU A 134 -8.27 0.62 -7.20
N VAL A 135 -7.23 1.31 -7.65
CA VAL A 135 -5.96 0.69 -8.07
C VAL A 135 -5.33 -0.07 -6.91
N TRP A 136 -5.23 0.55 -5.73
CA TRP A 136 -4.75 -0.11 -4.53
C TRP A 136 -5.58 -1.33 -4.18
N LEU A 137 -6.92 -1.19 -4.12
CA LEU A 137 -7.80 -2.28 -3.70
C LEU A 137 -7.65 -3.49 -4.61
N ARG A 138 -7.66 -3.28 -5.93
CA ARG A 138 -7.45 -4.39 -6.87
C ARG A 138 -6.08 -5.04 -6.68
N ASN A 139 -5.02 -4.25 -6.55
CA ASN A 139 -3.66 -4.78 -6.40
C ASN A 139 -3.45 -5.55 -5.09
N ILE A 140 -4.08 -5.11 -3.99
CA ILE A 140 -3.96 -5.83 -2.71
C ILE A 140 -4.82 -7.09 -2.71
N ILE A 141 -6.05 -7.05 -3.23
CA ILE A 141 -6.93 -8.24 -3.29
C ILE A 141 -6.29 -9.39 -4.09
N LEU A 142 -5.68 -9.09 -5.24
CA LEU A 142 -5.01 -10.12 -6.05
C LEU A 142 -3.82 -10.78 -5.33
N GLN A 143 -3.24 -10.12 -4.33
CA GLN A 143 -2.15 -10.65 -3.51
C GLN A 143 -2.65 -11.35 -2.24
N LEU A 144 -3.80 -10.94 -1.71
CA LEU A 144 -4.40 -11.54 -0.51
C LEU A 144 -5.23 -12.79 -0.82
N ALA A 145 -5.99 -12.80 -1.92
CA ALA A 145 -6.94 -13.86 -2.24
C ALA A 145 -6.32 -15.27 -2.33
N PRO A 146 -5.10 -15.47 -2.89
CA PRO A 146 -4.42 -16.76 -2.82
C PRO A 146 -4.13 -17.26 -1.40
N TYR A 147 -4.06 -16.34 -0.44
CA TYR A 147 -3.73 -16.58 0.96
C TYR A 147 -4.89 -16.19 1.89
N ARG A 148 -6.13 -16.33 1.40
CA ARG A 148 -7.35 -15.83 2.06
C ARG A 148 -7.60 -16.33 3.50
N GLU A 149 -6.95 -17.43 3.89
CA GLU A 149 -7.01 -18.01 5.24
C GLU A 149 -5.87 -17.54 6.17
N LYS A 150 -4.95 -16.69 5.71
CA LYS A 150 -3.84 -16.16 6.50
C LYS A 150 -4.24 -14.90 7.27
N GLU A 151 -3.68 -14.78 8.47
CA GLU A 151 -3.81 -13.58 9.30
C GLU A 151 -2.88 -12.46 8.80
N LEU A 152 -3.18 -11.22 9.19
CA LEU A 152 -2.41 -10.05 8.74
C LEU A 152 -0.94 -10.11 9.16
N ALA A 153 -0.65 -10.65 10.35
CA ALA A 153 0.72 -10.82 10.85
C ALA A 153 1.58 -11.72 9.95
N TRP A 154 0.98 -12.74 9.32
CA TRP A 154 1.66 -13.57 8.33
C TRP A 154 2.10 -12.72 7.13
N PHE A 155 1.21 -11.88 6.59
CA PHE A 155 1.60 -10.98 5.50
C PHE A 155 2.70 -10.02 5.94
N ALA A 156 2.62 -9.43 7.13
CA ALA A 156 3.67 -8.53 7.62
C ALA A 156 5.06 -9.20 7.68
N ALA A 157 5.12 -10.50 7.99
CA ALA A 157 6.36 -11.28 7.95
C ALA A 157 6.81 -11.68 6.53
N TRP A 158 5.89 -11.89 5.58
CA TRP A 158 6.19 -12.51 4.28
C TRP A 158 6.17 -11.55 3.08
N VAL A 159 5.64 -10.34 3.24
CA VAL A 159 5.40 -9.39 2.14
C VAL A 159 6.67 -9.06 1.33
N ALA A 160 7.83 -8.98 1.97
CA ALA A 160 9.10 -8.75 1.27
C ALA A 160 9.41 -9.82 0.21
N TYR A 161 8.87 -11.03 0.38
CA TYR A 161 9.04 -12.16 -0.52
C TYR A 161 7.86 -12.38 -1.45
N LEU A 162 6.64 -12.12 -0.97
CA LEU A 162 5.40 -12.27 -1.72
C LEU A 162 5.25 -11.20 -2.80
N ALA A 163 5.69 -9.97 -2.50
CA ALA A 163 5.50 -8.79 -3.35
C ALA A 163 6.82 -8.05 -3.63
N PRO A 164 7.88 -8.73 -4.12
CA PRO A 164 9.24 -8.19 -4.10
C PRO A 164 9.40 -6.92 -4.95
N TYR A 165 8.51 -6.71 -5.92
CA TYR A 165 8.53 -5.53 -6.79
C TYR A 165 7.69 -4.35 -6.25
N ASN A 166 6.71 -4.62 -5.38
CA ASN A 166 5.85 -3.58 -4.85
C ASN A 166 5.17 -3.98 -3.53
N THR A 167 5.87 -3.74 -2.42
CA THR A 167 5.33 -4.01 -1.08
C THR A 167 4.45 -2.88 -0.53
N GLN A 168 4.47 -1.69 -1.13
CA GLN A 168 3.79 -0.50 -0.60
C GLN A 168 2.29 -0.70 -0.30
N PRO A 169 1.49 -1.40 -1.12
CA PRO A 169 0.07 -1.61 -0.84
C PRO A 169 -0.23 -2.25 0.51
N PHE A 170 0.63 -3.16 0.97
CA PHE A 170 0.51 -3.78 2.30
C PHE A 170 0.79 -2.79 3.43
N GLY A 171 1.69 -1.82 3.21
CA GLY A 171 1.97 -0.80 4.20
C GLY A 171 0.76 0.07 4.55
N ILE A 172 -0.10 0.37 3.56
CA ILE A 172 -1.39 1.05 3.82
C ILE A 172 -2.31 0.16 4.66
N LEU A 173 -2.38 -1.15 4.37
CA LEU A 173 -3.18 -2.11 5.12
C LEU A 173 -2.71 -2.21 6.58
N PHE A 174 -1.39 -2.26 6.80
CA PHE A 174 -0.80 -2.26 8.13
C PHE A 174 -1.06 -0.95 8.88
N ALA A 175 -0.88 0.20 8.22
CA ALA A 175 -1.15 1.50 8.83
C ALA A 175 -2.59 1.61 9.33
N ALA A 176 -3.56 1.24 8.49
CA ALA A 176 -4.98 1.27 8.87
C ALA A 176 -5.29 0.34 10.06
N THR A 177 -4.58 -0.79 10.17
CA THR A 177 -4.74 -1.72 11.28
C THR A 177 -4.12 -1.18 12.57
N ILE A 178 -2.96 -0.52 12.48
CA ILE A 178 -2.31 0.16 13.60
C ILE A 178 -3.22 1.28 14.13
N ASP A 179 -3.81 2.07 13.23
CA ASP A 179 -4.72 3.18 13.57
C ASP A 179 -6.04 2.70 14.19
N ALA A 180 -6.54 1.53 13.77
CA ALA A 180 -7.69 0.89 14.39
C ALA A 180 -7.40 0.45 15.85
N GLY A 181 -6.13 0.31 16.22
CA GLY A 181 -5.68 -0.05 17.57
C GLY A 181 -5.95 -1.52 17.94
N GLY A 182 -6.06 -1.78 19.24
CA GLY A 182 -6.23 -3.13 19.78
C GLY A 182 -4.97 -3.99 19.74
N SER A 183 -5.10 -5.25 20.16
CA SER A 183 -3.96 -6.18 20.26
C SER A 183 -3.34 -6.51 18.91
N GLU A 184 -4.15 -6.62 17.85
CA GLU A 184 -3.66 -6.90 16.50
C GLU A 184 -2.93 -5.68 15.91
N GLY A 185 -3.45 -4.46 16.09
CA GLY A 185 -2.74 -3.23 15.69
C GLY A 185 -1.38 -3.10 16.38
N GLU A 186 -1.29 -3.48 17.66
CA GLU A 186 -0.02 -3.54 18.39
C GLU A 186 0.92 -4.62 17.85
N GLU A 187 0.41 -5.82 17.60
CA GLU A 187 1.20 -6.93 17.03
C GLU A 187 1.83 -6.53 15.69
N ILE A 188 1.02 -5.98 14.78
CA ILE A 188 1.49 -5.51 13.47
C ILE A 188 2.55 -4.42 13.65
N PHE A 189 2.32 -3.45 14.54
CA PHE A 189 3.30 -2.41 14.82
C PHE A 189 4.65 -3.00 15.27
N GLN A 190 4.65 -3.88 16.26
CA GLN A 190 5.87 -4.51 16.78
C GLN A 190 6.58 -5.34 15.71
N LEU A 191 5.83 -6.05 14.87
CA LEU A 191 6.38 -6.83 13.77
C LEU A 191 7.08 -5.92 12.74
N LEU A 192 6.48 -4.77 12.39
CA LEU A 192 7.11 -3.78 11.52
C LEU A 192 8.38 -3.17 12.16
N LEU A 193 8.39 -2.90 13.47
CA LEU A 193 9.60 -2.46 14.17
C LEU A 193 10.70 -3.52 14.10
N ALA A 194 10.37 -4.78 14.32
CA ALA A 194 11.33 -5.89 14.24
C ALA A 194 11.88 -6.07 12.81
N CYS A 195 11.03 -5.90 11.78
CA CYS A 195 11.46 -5.91 10.37
C CYS A 195 12.41 -4.75 10.06
N ALA A 196 12.08 -3.56 10.55
CA ALA A 196 12.90 -2.36 10.36
C ALA A 196 14.29 -2.47 11.00
N ARG A 197 14.40 -3.16 12.14
CA ARG A 197 15.67 -3.43 12.84
C ARG A 197 16.41 -4.67 12.33
N GLY A 198 15.80 -5.45 11.44
CA GLY A 198 16.36 -6.73 10.98
C GLY A 198 16.34 -7.84 12.03
N GLU A 199 15.49 -7.71 13.05
CA GLU A 199 15.38 -8.64 14.19
C GLU A 199 14.33 -9.73 13.95
N HIS A 200 13.42 -9.52 13.00
CA HIS A 200 12.40 -10.53 12.66
C HIS A 200 13.03 -11.69 11.86
N GLU A 201 12.74 -12.93 12.26
CA GLU A 201 13.32 -14.14 11.66
C GLU A 201 13.13 -14.19 10.13
N ILE A 202 11.87 -13.99 9.69
CA ILE A 202 11.46 -14.03 8.27
C ILE A 202 11.40 -12.62 7.66
N GLY A 203 10.60 -11.73 8.26
CA GLY A 203 10.38 -10.36 7.83
C GLY A 203 11.64 -9.56 7.50
N ARG A 204 11.53 -8.71 6.48
CA ARG A 204 12.62 -7.87 5.98
C ARG A 204 12.13 -6.46 5.77
N MET A 205 13.05 -5.51 5.94
CA MET A 205 12.80 -4.11 5.63
C MET A 205 12.36 -3.94 4.16
N GLY A 206 11.41 -3.04 3.93
CA GLY A 206 10.90 -2.71 2.61
C GLY A 206 9.88 -1.58 2.68
N ARG A 207 9.32 -1.19 1.53
CA ARG A 207 8.37 -0.06 1.47
C ARG A 207 7.10 -0.28 2.30
N HIS A 208 6.63 -1.51 2.47
CA HIS A 208 5.53 -1.82 3.38
C HIS A 208 5.81 -1.40 4.83
N VAL A 209 7.05 -1.57 5.30
CA VAL A 209 7.45 -1.22 6.67
C VAL A 209 7.48 0.30 6.84
N THR A 210 8.17 1.03 5.96
CA THR A 210 8.20 2.49 6.02
C THR A 210 6.82 3.09 5.83
N THR A 211 5.99 2.52 4.95
CA THR A 211 4.63 3.02 4.71
C THR A 211 3.76 2.78 5.92
N GLY A 212 3.78 1.57 6.50
CA GLY A 212 3.04 1.26 7.72
C GLY A 212 3.40 2.19 8.88
N LEU A 213 4.70 2.41 9.11
CA LEU A 213 5.18 3.23 10.21
C LEU A 213 4.97 4.73 10.00
N LEU A 214 5.10 5.25 8.78
CA LEU A 214 4.95 6.68 8.49
C LEU A 214 3.50 7.12 8.28
N VAL A 215 2.64 6.23 7.78
CA VAL A 215 1.23 6.55 7.50
C VAL A 215 0.38 6.45 8.76
N ALA A 216 0.63 5.46 9.63
CA ALA A 216 -0.10 5.32 10.89
C ALA A 216 0.08 6.55 11.78
N ASP A 217 -0.97 6.92 12.52
CA ASP A 217 -0.95 8.00 13.53
C ASP A 217 -0.26 7.53 14.82
N ARG A 218 1.03 7.18 14.71
CA ARG A 218 1.83 6.64 15.81
C ARG A 218 3.26 7.18 15.80
N GLN A 219 3.51 8.13 16.68
CA GLN A 219 4.77 8.90 16.75
C GLN A 219 6.02 8.04 16.93
N ASP A 220 5.92 6.92 17.65
CA ASP A 220 7.04 6.00 17.86
C ASP A 220 7.53 5.40 16.54
N GLY A 221 6.62 5.14 15.60
CA GLY A 221 6.94 4.66 14.25
C GLY A 221 7.67 5.74 13.43
N TRP A 222 7.18 6.98 13.50
CA TRP A 222 7.83 8.12 12.83
C TRP A 222 9.25 8.32 13.34
N THR A 223 9.43 8.28 14.66
CA THR A 223 10.72 8.44 15.32
C THR A 223 11.71 7.35 14.91
N LEU A 224 11.26 6.10 14.79
CA LEU A 224 12.13 5.03 14.28
C LEU A 224 12.59 5.31 12.84
N VAL A 225 11.67 5.72 11.95
CA VAL A 225 12.01 6.00 10.55
C VAL A 225 12.94 7.21 10.42
N GLU A 226 12.77 8.25 11.25
CA GLU A 226 13.69 9.38 11.35
C GLU A 226 15.10 8.93 11.74
N HIS A 227 15.23 8.09 12.78
CA HIS A 227 16.51 7.52 13.20
C HIS A 227 17.15 6.66 12.10
N LEU A 228 16.36 5.85 11.40
CA LEU A 228 16.85 5.06 10.27
C LEU A 228 17.37 5.94 9.14
N LEU A 229 16.68 7.05 8.81
CA LEU A 229 17.14 7.96 7.76
C LEU A 229 18.48 8.61 8.13
N LEU A 230 18.66 9.02 9.39
CA LEU A 230 19.93 9.56 9.87
C LEU A 230 21.04 8.51 9.87
N ALA A 231 20.72 7.26 10.20
CA ALA A 231 21.65 6.15 10.25
C ALA A 231 22.03 5.62 8.85
N ALA A 232 21.18 5.78 7.83
CA ALA A 232 21.33 5.25 6.47
C ALA A 232 22.53 5.81 5.67
N GLN A 233 23.48 6.51 6.31
CA GLN A 233 24.68 7.16 5.78
C GLN A 233 25.05 6.77 4.33
N ARG A 234 25.65 5.59 4.12
CA ARG A 234 26.04 5.06 2.80
C ARG A 234 25.11 3.97 2.26
N GLU A 235 24.05 3.66 2.99
CA GLU A 235 23.06 2.66 2.60
C GLU A 235 22.00 3.27 1.68
N GLU A 236 22.38 3.47 0.41
CA GLU A 236 21.52 4.13 -0.58
C GLU A 236 20.14 3.45 -0.71
N GLY A 237 20.11 2.11 -0.65
CA GLY A 237 18.86 1.35 -0.71
C GLY A 237 17.89 1.66 0.43
N LEU A 238 18.38 1.73 1.67
CA LEU A 238 17.55 2.08 2.83
C LEU A 238 17.05 3.52 2.72
N ARG A 239 17.94 4.45 2.32
CA ARG A 239 17.58 5.85 2.13
C ARG A 239 16.48 5.99 1.07
N GLN A 240 16.63 5.31 -0.07
CA GLN A 240 15.65 5.34 -1.15
C GLN A 240 14.29 4.81 -0.68
N VAL A 241 14.25 3.67 0.02
CA VAL A 241 13.00 3.08 0.54
C VAL A 241 12.26 4.06 1.47
N ILE A 242 12.99 4.76 2.36
CA ILE A 242 12.41 5.78 3.24
C ILE A 242 11.87 6.95 2.42
N LEU A 243 12.70 7.56 1.56
CA LEU A 243 12.35 8.77 0.81
C LEU A 243 11.21 8.56 -0.19
N GLU A 244 11.09 7.37 -0.78
CA GLU A 244 9.98 7.00 -1.68
C GLU A 244 8.63 6.84 -0.96
N THR A 245 8.61 6.98 0.37
CA THR A 245 7.42 6.81 1.20
C THR A 245 6.97 8.10 1.88
N VAL A 246 7.89 9.05 2.10
CA VAL A 246 7.62 10.27 2.89
C VAL A 246 6.45 11.08 2.33
N ASP A 247 6.25 11.12 1.00
CA ASP A 247 5.10 11.81 0.40
C ASP A 247 3.74 11.29 0.88
N GLU A 248 3.66 10.01 1.21
CA GLU A 248 2.44 9.34 1.67
C GLU A 248 2.22 9.41 3.19
N ALA A 249 3.24 9.80 3.95
CA ALA A 249 3.23 9.81 5.41
C ALA A 249 2.07 10.59 6.02
N HIS A 250 1.70 10.29 7.26
CA HIS A 250 0.78 11.10 8.05
C HIS A 250 1.19 12.59 7.99
N PRO A 251 0.27 13.57 7.90
CA PRO A 251 0.65 14.98 7.72
C PRO A 251 1.63 15.52 8.76
N GLN A 252 1.55 15.03 10.00
CA GLN A 252 2.52 15.40 11.05
C GLN A 252 3.88 14.71 10.83
N ALA A 253 3.90 13.43 10.45
CA ALA A 253 5.13 12.73 10.08
C ALA A 253 5.84 13.40 8.89
N PHE A 254 5.09 13.79 7.85
CA PHE A 254 5.65 14.52 6.70
C PHE A 254 6.36 15.81 7.13
N ARG A 255 5.73 16.61 7.99
CA ARG A 255 6.35 17.84 8.55
C ARG A 255 7.61 17.53 9.35
N ARG A 256 7.59 16.49 10.18
CA ARG A 256 8.76 16.08 10.96
C ARG A 256 9.92 15.63 10.06
N MET A 257 9.63 14.88 9.00
CA MET A 257 10.65 14.48 8.01
C MET A 257 11.27 15.68 7.28
N LEU A 258 10.46 16.67 6.88
CA LEU A 258 10.99 17.91 6.28
C LEU A 258 11.90 18.66 7.27
N LYS A 259 11.47 18.78 8.53
CA LYS A 259 12.25 19.42 9.59
C LYS A 259 13.58 18.67 9.83
N LEU A 260 13.55 17.35 9.93
CA LEU A 260 14.73 16.50 10.07
C LEU A 260 15.74 16.71 8.93
N ILE A 261 15.24 16.79 7.68
CA ILE A 261 16.06 17.04 6.49
C ILE A 261 16.79 18.38 6.57
N LEU A 262 16.11 19.43 7.05
CA LEU A 262 16.69 20.75 7.23
C LEU A 262 17.70 20.78 8.38
N GLU A 263 17.31 20.29 9.55
CA GLU A 263 18.10 20.31 10.79
C GLU A 263 19.42 19.54 10.66
N HIS A 264 19.39 18.40 9.95
CA HIS A 264 20.58 17.57 9.73
C HIS A 264 21.30 17.86 8.41
N ASN A 265 20.93 18.95 7.72
CA ASN A 265 21.53 19.36 6.45
C ASN A 265 21.56 18.22 5.41
N LEU A 266 20.48 17.43 5.32
CA LEU A 266 20.40 16.28 4.42
C LEU A 266 20.22 16.71 2.96
N LEU A 267 19.82 17.95 2.68
CA LEU A 267 19.79 18.53 1.32
C LEU A 267 21.16 18.54 0.62
N ARG A 268 22.27 18.29 1.33
CA ARG A 268 23.59 18.07 0.72
C ARG A 268 23.66 16.82 -0.17
N PHE A 269 22.71 15.90 -0.04
CA PHE A 269 22.63 14.70 -0.87
C PHE A 269 21.64 14.91 -2.01
N SER A 270 22.08 14.71 -3.26
CA SER A 270 21.24 14.90 -4.46
C SER A 270 19.99 14.01 -4.48
N ALA A 271 20.05 12.81 -3.88
CA ALA A 271 18.90 11.94 -3.70
C ALA A 271 17.80 12.58 -2.83
N ILE A 272 18.18 13.33 -1.78
CA ILE A 272 17.24 14.02 -0.90
C ILE A 272 16.61 15.20 -1.65
N VAL A 273 17.41 15.98 -2.38
CA VAL A 273 16.90 17.12 -3.18
C VAL A 273 15.86 16.63 -4.19
N ARG A 274 16.16 15.55 -4.93
CA ARG A 274 15.21 14.93 -5.88
C ARG A 274 13.93 14.45 -5.19
N ALA A 275 14.06 13.81 -4.03
CA ALA A 275 12.89 13.32 -3.31
C ALA A 275 11.98 14.48 -2.88
N VAL A 276 12.54 15.55 -2.30
CA VAL A 276 11.77 16.72 -1.89
C VAL A 276 11.11 17.43 -3.08
N ASP A 277 11.83 17.57 -4.20
CA ASP A 277 11.27 18.13 -5.44
C ASP A 277 10.06 17.31 -5.92
N VAL A 278 10.17 15.98 -5.90
CA VAL A 278 9.03 15.09 -6.19
C VAL A 278 7.89 15.30 -5.21
N TRP A 279 8.13 15.41 -3.90
CA TRP A 279 7.05 15.52 -2.92
C TRP A 279 6.27 16.84 -3.04
N LEU A 280 6.98 17.94 -3.32
CA LEU A 280 6.42 19.29 -3.32
C LEU A 280 6.06 19.79 -4.72
N GLY A 281 6.53 19.12 -5.76
CA GLY A 281 6.24 19.45 -7.16
C GLY A 281 6.82 20.79 -7.56
N PHE A 282 8.06 21.07 -7.17
CA PHE A 282 8.69 22.32 -7.57
C PHE A 282 9.04 22.34 -9.06
N ASP A 283 9.04 21.18 -9.75
CA ASP A 283 9.43 21.03 -11.17
C ASP A 283 10.74 21.77 -11.47
N ARG A 284 11.60 21.91 -10.45
CA ARG A 284 12.85 22.66 -10.55
C ARG A 284 13.93 21.70 -11.02
N ASP A 285 14.58 22.06 -12.12
CA ASP A 285 15.80 21.40 -12.54
C ASP A 285 16.79 21.47 -11.38
N VAL A 286 17.13 20.30 -10.83
CA VAL A 286 17.80 20.10 -9.56
C VAL A 286 19.17 20.76 -9.58
N SER A 287 19.24 22.04 -9.19
CA SER A 287 20.48 22.80 -9.22
C SER A 287 20.71 23.70 -8.03
N ASP A 288 19.70 23.99 -7.19
CA ASP A 288 19.92 24.90 -6.07
C ASP A 288 19.30 24.40 -4.74
N ALA A 289 20.12 23.67 -3.98
CA ALA A 289 19.78 23.22 -2.63
C ALA A 289 19.50 24.39 -1.68
N ASP A 290 20.07 25.57 -1.95
CA ASP A 290 19.85 26.77 -1.14
C ASP A 290 18.49 27.39 -1.43
N ASP A 291 18.02 27.37 -2.68
CA ASP A 291 16.64 27.71 -3.04
C ASP A 291 15.64 26.81 -2.33
N LEU A 292 15.88 25.50 -2.36
CA LEU A 292 15.00 24.54 -1.70
C LEU A 292 14.99 24.76 -0.19
N ARG A 293 16.17 25.00 0.41
CA ARG A 293 16.28 25.33 1.83
C ARG A 293 15.48 26.60 2.16
N ARG A 294 15.61 27.67 1.37
CA ARG A 294 14.83 28.91 1.56
C ARG A 294 13.33 28.67 1.46
N ALA A 295 12.87 27.89 0.47
CA ALA A 295 11.47 27.59 0.26
C ALA A 295 10.85 26.76 1.39
N LEU A 296 11.60 25.80 1.93
CA LEU A 296 11.17 24.96 3.05
C LEU A 296 11.18 25.73 4.37
N SER A 297 12.24 26.49 4.67
CA SER A 297 12.36 27.27 5.91
C SER A 297 11.30 28.36 6.05
N ALA A 298 10.70 28.83 4.95
CA ALA A 298 9.59 29.77 5.00
C ALA A 298 8.23 29.11 5.38
N ARG A 299 8.17 27.77 5.45
CA ARG A 299 6.92 26.99 5.57
C ARG A 299 6.90 26.02 6.77
N CYS A 300 7.99 25.93 7.52
CA CYS A 300 8.16 25.11 8.72
C CYS A 300 8.44 26.00 9.93
#